data_AF-A0A7X9R8C5-F1
#
_entry.id   AF-A0A7X9R8C5-F1
#
_cell.length_a   1.000
_cell.length_b   1.000
_cell.length_c   1.000
_cell.angle_alpha   90.00
_cell.angle_beta   90.00
_cell.angle_gamma   90.00
#
_symmetry.space_group_name_H-M   'P 1'
#
loop_
_entity.id
_entity.type
_entity.pdbx_description
1 polymer ?
#
loop_
_entity_poly.entity_id
_entity_poly.type
_entity_poly.pdbx_seq_one_letter_code
_entity_poly.pdbx_strand_id
1 'polypeptide(L)'
;MRLVNTYLSEHELKKEEIEVICNIFKKQYDENIEVNSYKYDDRKYYETDIDIIDIEFLKESIYKEIDKLIKVHEMVIQLVNQNVEIIVANDDTDTEIQVFEKNWNDISGFGLFITSRKIQDVEPYYTSDICNAYLNFENVSFGVMFE
;
A
#
# COMPACT_ATOMS: atom_id res chain seq x y z
N MET A 1 9.55 11.95 5.31
CA MET A 1 8.51 11.92 4.25
C MET A 1 7.23 11.33 4.85
N ARG A 2 6.05 11.63 4.31
CA ARG A 2 4.84 10.84 4.60
C ARG A 2 4.79 9.65 3.64
N LEU A 3 4.64 8.44 4.16
CA LEU A 3 4.39 7.28 3.32
C LEU A 3 2.95 6.86 3.50
N VAL A 4 2.13 7.17 2.50
CA VAL A 4 0.71 6.82 2.49
C VAL A 4 0.57 5.36 2.13
N ASN A 5 -0.12 4.60 2.97
CA ASN A 5 -0.48 3.21 2.70
C ASN A 5 -1.99 3.11 2.67
N THR A 6 -2.55 3.17 1.46
CA THR A 6 -3.98 3.16 1.24
C THR A 6 -4.49 1.74 1.09
N TYR A 7 -5.49 1.39 1.89
CA TYR A 7 -6.24 0.15 1.82
C TYR A 7 -7.59 0.41 1.17
N LEU A 8 -7.77 -0.10 -0.04
CA LEU A 8 -9.05 -0.10 -0.74
C LEU A 8 -9.81 -1.40 -0.44
N SER A 9 -11.06 -1.25 0.00
CA SER A 9 -11.92 -2.37 0.41
C SER A 9 -13.36 -2.16 -0.07
N GLU A 10 -14.11 -3.25 -0.29
CA GLU A 10 -15.52 -3.14 -0.68
C GLU A 10 -16.42 -2.70 0.47
N HIS A 11 -15.98 -2.92 1.71
CA HIS A 11 -16.67 -2.54 2.93
C HIS A 11 -15.70 -1.79 3.84
N GLU A 12 -16.20 -0.86 4.65
CA GLU A 12 -15.39 -0.15 5.63
C GLU A 12 -14.59 -1.11 6.52
N LEU A 13 -13.28 -0.85 6.67
CA LEU A 13 -12.45 -1.58 7.63
C LEU A 13 -12.98 -1.32 9.04
N LYS A 14 -13.18 -2.39 9.81
CA LYS A 14 -13.62 -2.25 11.19
C LYS A 14 -12.52 -1.65 12.04
N LYS A 15 -12.91 -0.99 13.13
CA LYS A 15 -11.96 -0.43 14.09
C LYS A 15 -10.95 -1.47 14.60
N GLU A 16 -11.40 -2.69 14.87
CA GLU A 16 -10.53 -3.78 15.32
C GLU A 16 -9.51 -4.19 14.24
N GLU A 17 -9.91 -4.16 12.97
CA GLU A 17 -9.01 -4.44 11.84
C GLU A 17 -7.95 -3.33 11.71
N ILE A 18 -8.37 -2.07 11.79
CA ILE A 18 -7.47 -0.90 11.79
C ILE A 18 -6.48 -0.97 12.95
N GLU A 19 -6.93 -1.33 14.16
CA GLU A 19 -6.06 -1.50 15.33
C GLU A 19 -5.02 -2.62 15.11
N VAL A 20 -5.42 -3.74 14.49
CA VAL A 20 -4.50 -4.82 14.11
C VAL A 20 -3.45 -4.31 13.13
N ILE A 21 -3.85 -3.60 12.09
CA ILE A 21 -2.94 -3.03 11.09
C ILE A 21 -1.94 -2.10 11.77
N CYS A 22 -2.42 -1.13 12.56
CA CYS A 22 -1.57 -0.20 13.31
C CYS A 22 -0.56 -0.94 14.20
N ASN A 23 -0.99 -1.99 14.90
CA ASN A 23 -0.10 -2.77 15.77
C ASN A 23 0.96 -3.54 15.01
N ILE A 24 0.73 -3.94 13.76
CA ILE A 24 1.74 -4.58 12.92
C ILE A 24 2.77 -3.53 12.48
N PHE A 25 2.32 -2.36 12.01
CA PHE A 25 3.21 -1.27 11.63
C PHE A 25 4.08 -0.80 12.80
N LYS A 26 3.49 -0.56 13.98
CA LYS A 26 4.22 -0.14 15.21
C LYS A 26 5.26 -1.14 15.71
N LYS A 27 5.22 -2.40 15.27
CA LYS A 27 6.25 -3.40 15.60
C LYS A 27 7.46 -3.31 14.67
N GLN A 28 7.30 -2.68 13.52
CA GLN A 28 8.30 -2.61 12.45
C GLN A 28 8.85 -1.20 12.25
N TYR A 29 8.07 -0.18 12.62
CA TYR A 29 8.35 1.23 12.44
C TYR A 29 8.21 1.92 13.80
N ASP A 30 9.22 2.71 14.16
CA ASP A 30 9.23 3.53 15.37
C ASP A 30 8.56 4.90 15.12
N GLU A 31 8.29 5.20 13.84
CA GLU A 31 7.66 6.40 13.34
C GLU A 31 6.21 6.56 13.79
N ASN A 32 5.73 7.82 13.75
CA ASN A 32 4.34 8.11 14.04
C ASN A 32 3.44 7.57 12.93
N ILE A 33 2.27 7.06 13.32
CA ILE A 33 1.27 6.56 12.39
C ILE A 33 0.00 7.39 12.53
N GLU A 34 -0.44 7.96 11.41
CA GLU A 34 -1.74 8.61 11.28
C GLU A 34 -2.70 7.68 10.53
N VAL A 35 -3.97 7.71 10.90
CA VAL A 35 -5.00 6.89 10.26
C VAL A 35 -6.16 7.77 9.85
N ASN A 36 -6.55 7.66 8.59
CA ASN A 36 -7.73 8.32 8.06
C ASN A 36 -8.57 7.32 7.26
N SER A 37 -9.89 7.43 7.35
CA SER A 37 -10.81 6.57 6.60
C SER A 37 -11.83 7.44 5.88
N TYR A 38 -12.08 7.11 4.61
CA TYR A 38 -12.91 7.90 3.73
C TYR A 38 -13.90 7.01 2.96
N LYS A 39 -15.09 7.57 2.72
CA LYS A 39 -16.03 7.06 1.73
C LYS A 39 -16.63 8.24 0.98
N TYR A 40 -16.10 8.49 -0.21
CA TYR A 40 -16.65 9.50 -1.11
C TYR A 40 -17.83 8.92 -1.90
N ASP A 41 -18.88 9.73 -2.10
CA ASP A 41 -20.15 9.30 -2.72
C ASP A 41 -19.99 8.79 -4.16
N ASP A 42 -18.98 9.27 -4.88
CA ASP A 42 -18.67 8.93 -6.27
C ASP A 42 -17.64 7.79 -6.41
N ARG A 43 -17.10 7.28 -5.30
CA ARG A 43 -16.09 6.22 -5.28
C ARG A 43 -16.70 4.85 -5.11
N LYS A 44 -16.09 3.86 -5.74
CA LYS A 44 -16.49 2.44 -5.63
C LYS A 44 -16.04 1.86 -4.29
N TYR A 45 -14.79 2.09 -3.89
CA TYR A 45 -14.20 1.48 -2.70
C TYR A 45 -14.35 2.35 -1.45
N TYR A 46 -14.20 1.73 -0.29
CA TYR A 46 -13.84 2.41 0.95
C TYR A 46 -12.32 2.53 0.99
N GLU A 47 -11.86 3.66 1.49
CA GLU A 47 -10.45 4.01 1.57
C GLU A 47 -10.06 4.12 3.04
N THR A 48 -8.92 3.56 3.40
CA THR A 48 -8.32 3.75 4.72
C THR A 48 -6.82 3.89 4.56
N ASP A 49 -6.30 5.04 4.94
CA ASP A 49 -4.89 5.37 4.89
C ASP A 49 -4.24 5.11 6.23
N ILE A 50 -3.09 4.44 6.19
CA ILE A 50 -2.18 4.23 7.31
C ILE A 50 -0.87 4.93 6.96
N ASP A 51 -0.74 6.19 7.38
CA ASP A 51 0.38 7.02 7.01
C ASP A 51 1.52 6.83 7.99
N ILE A 52 2.71 6.48 7.48
CA ILE A 52 3.94 6.53 8.28
C ILE A 52 4.56 7.92 8.10
N ILE A 53 4.66 8.67 9.20
CA ILE A 53 5.14 10.05 9.20
C ILE A 53 6.64 10.09 9.48
N ASP A 54 7.35 10.98 8.78
CA ASP A 54 8.80 11.19 8.91
C ASP A 54 9.67 9.97 8.61
N ILE A 55 9.16 9.02 7.81
CA ILE A 55 9.98 7.93 7.30
C ILE A 55 10.97 8.42 6.25
N GLU A 56 12.17 7.82 6.25
CA GLU A 56 13.25 8.10 5.29
C GLU A 56 13.73 6.79 4.68
N PHE A 57 13.83 6.76 3.34
CA PHE A 57 14.48 5.67 2.63
C PHE A 57 15.83 6.10 2.09
N LEU A 58 16.80 5.20 2.16
CA LEU A 58 18.13 5.40 1.60
C LEU A 58 18.28 4.57 0.32
N LYS A 59 18.99 5.11 -0.67
CA LYS A 59 19.24 4.44 -1.96
C LYS A 59 19.86 3.06 -1.77
N GLU A 60 20.74 2.93 -0.78
CA GLU A 60 21.50 1.70 -0.50
C GLU A 60 20.63 0.61 0.14
N SER A 61 19.51 0.98 0.79
CA SER A 61 18.66 0.05 1.53
C SER A 61 17.22 -0.02 1.02
N ILE A 62 16.85 0.76 0.00
CA ILE A 62 15.46 0.89 -0.45
C ILE A 62 14.80 -0.46 -0.74
N TYR A 63 15.45 -1.36 -1.48
CA TYR A 63 14.89 -2.67 -1.78
C TYR A 63 14.61 -3.50 -0.52
N LYS A 64 15.51 -3.46 0.47
CA LYS A 64 15.32 -4.15 1.74
C LYS A 64 14.14 -3.57 2.53
N GLU A 65 13.98 -2.25 2.50
CA GLU A 65 12.87 -1.59 3.18
C GLU A 65 11.53 -1.80 2.44
N ILE A 66 11.54 -1.89 1.11
CA ILE A 66 10.36 -2.29 0.32
C ILE A 66 9.98 -3.74 0.62
N ASP A 67 10.94 -4.66 0.70
CA ASP A 67 10.68 -6.05 1.08
C ASP A 67 10.06 -6.13 2.49
N LYS A 68 10.58 -5.35 3.45
CA LYS A 68 10.02 -5.22 4.80
C LYS A 68 8.58 -4.69 4.76
N LEU A 69 8.31 -3.66 3.95
CA LEU A 69 6.98 -3.09 3.80
C LEU A 69 5.99 -4.08 3.19
N ILE A 70 6.40 -4.81 2.15
CA ILE A 70 5.60 -5.89 1.54
C ILE A 70 5.27 -6.95 2.58
N LYS A 71 6.23 -7.33 3.44
CA LYS A 71 6.00 -8.31 4.51
C LYS A 71 5.01 -7.83 5.57
N VAL A 72 5.04 -6.55 5.91
CA VAL A 72 4.03 -5.94 6.80
C VAL A 72 2.64 -6.06 6.20
N HIS A 73 2.49 -5.68 4.93
CA HIS A 73 1.22 -5.74 4.21
C HIS A 73 0.72 -7.16 3.99
N GLU A 74 1.63 -8.11 3.71
CA GLU A 74 1.30 -9.53 3.64
C GLU A 74 0.69 -10.05 4.95
N MET A 75 1.28 -9.69 6.10
CA MET A 75 0.71 -10.03 7.42
C MET A 75 -0.66 -9.40 7.64
N VAL A 76 -0.85 -8.17 7.17
CA VAL A 76 -2.15 -7.48 7.25
C VAL A 76 -3.21 -8.23 6.45
N ILE A 77 -2.93 -8.59 5.19
CA ILE A 77 -3.86 -9.32 4.32
C ILE A 77 -4.30 -10.64 4.95
N GLN A 78 -3.41 -11.34 5.68
CA GLN A 78 -3.76 -12.59 6.36
C GLN A 78 -4.69 -12.41 7.56
N LEU A 79 -4.65 -11.24 8.20
CA LEU A 79 -5.32 -11.00 9.49
C LEU A 79 -6.62 -10.19 9.34
N VAL A 80 -6.72 -9.37 8.30
CA VAL A 80 -7.94 -8.64 7.96
C VAL A 80 -8.93 -9.61 7.31
N ASN A 81 -10.19 -9.58 7.75
CA ASN A 81 -11.18 -10.58 7.33
C ASN A 81 -11.97 -10.11 6.08
N GLN A 82 -11.26 -9.50 5.14
CA GLN A 82 -11.80 -9.07 3.86
C GLN A 82 -10.68 -8.84 2.84
N ASN A 83 -11.05 -8.83 1.56
CA ASN A 83 -10.12 -8.50 0.50
C ASN A 83 -9.79 -7.01 0.54
N VAL A 84 -8.50 -6.72 0.47
CA VAL A 84 -7.97 -5.36 0.37
C VAL A 84 -7.02 -5.28 -0.80
N GLU A 85 -7.04 -4.13 -1.47
CA GLU A 85 -6.07 -3.74 -2.49
C GLU A 85 -5.24 -2.61 -1.88
N ILE A 86 -3.91 -2.70 -1.93
CA ILE A 86 -3.03 -1.80 -1.19
C ILE A 86 -2.19 -0.99 -2.16
N ILE A 87 -2.25 0.34 -2.04
CA ILE A 87 -1.47 1.30 -2.82
C ILE A 87 -0.56 2.04 -1.85
N VAL A 88 0.73 2.14 -2.17
CA VAL A 88 1.71 2.89 -1.37
C VAL A 88 2.35 4.00 -2.21
N ALA A 89 2.32 5.22 -1.68
CA ALA A 89 2.84 6.43 -2.32
C ALA A 89 3.46 7.44 -1.32
N ASN A 90 4.07 8.51 -1.84
CA ASN A 90 4.85 9.49 -1.06
C ASN A 90 4.04 10.65 -0.47
N ASP A 91 2.76 10.80 -0.83
CA ASP A 91 1.96 11.97 -0.39
C ASP A 91 0.46 11.71 -0.42
N ASP A 92 -0.05 11.22 -1.55
CA ASP A 92 -1.47 10.94 -1.81
C ASP A 92 -1.56 9.76 -2.81
N THR A 93 -2.69 9.07 -2.84
CA THR A 93 -3.01 7.96 -3.75
C THR A 93 -4.26 8.21 -4.59
N ASP A 94 -4.92 9.38 -4.49
CA ASP A 94 -6.20 9.66 -5.17
C ASP A 94 -6.15 9.39 -6.69
N THR A 95 -5.02 9.73 -7.34
CA THR A 95 -4.84 9.50 -8.78
C THR A 95 -4.78 8.01 -9.11
N GLU A 96 -4.01 7.25 -8.34
CA GLU A 96 -3.90 5.80 -8.45
C GLU A 96 -5.25 5.13 -8.20
N ILE A 97 -6.01 5.60 -7.20
CA ILE A 97 -7.37 5.11 -6.92
C ILE A 97 -8.29 5.34 -8.13
N GLN A 98 -8.27 6.54 -8.75
CA GLN A 98 -9.07 6.81 -9.95
C GLN A 98 -8.72 5.87 -11.12
N VAL A 99 -7.43 5.62 -11.34
CA VAL A 99 -6.97 4.68 -12.37
C VAL A 99 -7.45 3.27 -12.04
N PHE A 100 -7.29 2.84 -10.79
CA PHE A 100 -7.70 1.53 -10.31
C PHE A 100 -9.20 1.28 -10.49
N GLU A 101 -10.04 2.26 -10.17
CA GLU A 101 -11.49 2.15 -10.29
C GLU A 101 -11.96 2.05 -11.74
N LYS A 102 -11.24 2.70 -12.66
CA LYS A 102 -11.52 2.65 -14.10
C LYS A 102 -11.02 1.36 -14.74
N ASN A 103 -9.81 0.93 -14.39
CA ASN A 103 -9.21 -0.30 -14.85
C ASN A 103 -8.27 -0.86 -13.78
N TRP A 104 -8.78 -1.77 -12.96
CA TRP A 104 -8.04 -2.43 -11.90
C TRP A 104 -6.78 -3.21 -12.33
N ASN A 105 -6.58 -3.49 -13.63
CA ASN A 105 -5.35 -4.12 -14.13
C ASN A 105 -4.29 -3.10 -14.57
N ASP A 106 -4.66 -1.82 -14.67
CA ASP A 106 -3.74 -0.74 -15.01
C ASP A 106 -3.07 -0.22 -13.74
N ILE A 107 -1.86 -0.70 -13.49
CA ILE A 107 -1.04 -0.32 -12.34
C ILE A 107 0.28 0.33 -12.77
N SER A 108 0.42 0.70 -14.05
CA SER A 108 1.73 1.11 -14.58
C SER A 108 2.28 2.36 -13.91
N GLY A 109 1.40 3.23 -13.40
CA GLY A 109 1.76 4.45 -12.69
C GLY A 109 2.03 4.28 -11.20
N PHE A 110 1.81 3.10 -10.61
CA PHE A 110 1.76 2.96 -9.16
C PHE A 110 3.16 2.72 -8.61
N GLY A 111 3.49 3.36 -7.50
CA GLY A 111 4.78 3.17 -6.83
C GLY A 111 4.98 1.75 -6.32
N LEU A 112 4.11 1.35 -5.38
CA LEU A 112 4.01 -0.02 -4.92
C LEU A 112 2.54 -0.38 -4.81
N PHE A 113 2.14 -1.46 -5.50
CA PHE A 113 0.81 -2.02 -5.46
C PHE A 113 0.86 -3.45 -4.94
N ILE A 114 0.03 -3.78 -3.95
CA ILE A 114 -0.03 -5.12 -3.35
C ILE A 114 -1.45 -5.64 -3.38
N THR A 115 -1.62 -6.85 -3.88
CA THR A 115 -2.93 -7.47 -4.11
C THR A 115 -2.89 -8.98 -3.94
N SER A 116 -4.00 -9.61 -3.56
CA SER A 116 -4.11 -11.08 -3.50
C SER A 116 -4.22 -11.73 -4.89
N ARG A 117 -4.62 -10.98 -5.92
CA ARG A 117 -4.78 -11.50 -7.28
C ARG A 117 -3.51 -11.32 -8.11
N LYS A 118 -3.43 -12.07 -9.21
CA LYS A 118 -2.41 -11.87 -10.24
C LYS A 118 -2.93 -10.90 -11.29
N ILE A 119 -2.12 -9.93 -11.67
CA ILE A 119 -2.38 -9.03 -12.81
C ILE A 119 -1.82 -9.71 -14.05
N GLN A 120 -2.64 -9.81 -15.08
CA GLN A 120 -2.23 -10.45 -16.32
C GLN A 120 -1.16 -9.62 -17.02
N ASP A 121 -0.17 -10.29 -17.61
CA ASP A 121 0.87 -9.67 -18.44
C ASP A 121 1.78 -8.66 -17.71
N VAL A 122 1.74 -8.63 -16.37
CA VAL A 122 2.68 -7.88 -15.53
C VAL A 122 3.41 -8.86 -14.62
N GLU A 123 4.74 -8.82 -14.62
CA GLU A 123 5.55 -9.63 -13.71
C GLU A 123 5.61 -8.97 -12.33
N PRO A 124 5.23 -9.66 -11.25
CA PRO A 124 5.31 -9.13 -9.91
C PRO A 124 6.77 -9.03 -9.45
N TYR A 125 7.08 -7.97 -8.70
CA TYR A 125 8.35 -7.84 -7.99
C TYR A 125 8.49 -8.89 -6.89
N TYR A 126 7.38 -9.21 -6.22
CA TYR A 126 7.31 -10.21 -5.16
C TYR A 126 6.03 -11.04 -5.29
N THR A 127 6.12 -12.34 -5.05
CA THR A 127 4.96 -13.25 -5.01
C THR A 127 5.07 -14.20 -3.82
N SER A 128 3.92 -14.46 -3.21
CA SER A 128 3.70 -15.55 -2.26
C SER A 128 2.35 -16.21 -2.49
N ASP A 129 2.01 -17.15 -1.61
CA ASP A 129 0.67 -17.77 -1.58
C ASP A 129 -0.42 -16.78 -1.10
N ILE A 130 -0.04 -15.60 -0.59
CA ILE A 130 -0.95 -14.61 0.02
C ILE A 130 -1.17 -13.42 -0.91
N CYS A 131 -0.09 -12.90 -1.51
CA CYS A 131 -0.15 -11.69 -2.32
C CYS A 131 0.90 -11.65 -3.43
N ASN A 132 0.67 -10.72 -4.35
CA ASN A 132 1.61 -10.26 -5.35
C ASN A 132 1.86 -8.78 -5.10
N ALA A 133 3.13 -8.36 -5.15
CA ALA A 133 3.51 -6.96 -5.08
C ALA A 133 4.16 -6.54 -6.40
N TYR A 134 3.79 -5.35 -6.88
CA TYR A 134 4.28 -4.75 -8.11
C TYR A 134 4.91 -3.41 -7.76
N LEU A 135 6.18 -3.25 -8.08
CA LEU A 135 7.02 -2.12 -7.68
C LEU A 135 7.48 -1.36 -8.92
N ASN A 136 7.31 -0.05 -8.94
CA ASN A 136 7.78 0.82 -10.01
C ASN A 136 8.40 2.12 -9.46
N PHE A 137 9.73 2.19 -9.50
CA PHE A 137 10.49 3.37 -9.08
C PHE A 137 10.50 4.53 -10.10
N GLU A 138 10.07 4.31 -11.35
CA GLU A 138 10.01 5.37 -12.37
C GLU A 138 8.95 6.42 -12.04
N ASN A 139 7.88 6.01 -11.36
CA ASN A 139 6.75 6.89 -11.01
C ASN A 139 6.76 7.35 -9.54
N VAL A 140 7.23 6.49 -8.63
CA VAL A 140 7.35 6.84 -7.20
C VAL A 140 8.70 6.40 -6.68
N SER A 141 9.53 7.37 -6.31
CA SER A 141 10.90 7.10 -5.89
C SER A 141 11.08 6.89 -4.40
N PHE A 142 10.01 6.97 -3.59
CA PHE A 142 10.08 6.88 -2.13
C PHE A 142 11.08 7.88 -1.49
N GLY A 143 11.22 9.06 -2.10
CA GLY A 143 12.16 10.10 -1.68
C GLY A 143 13.61 9.83 -2.08
N VAL A 144 13.88 8.74 -2.80
CA VAL A 144 15.22 8.36 -3.27
C VAL A 144 15.46 8.95 -4.66
N MET A 145 16.70 9.39 -4.94
CA MET A 145 17.13 9.77 -6.28
C MET A 145 17.98 8.64 -6.88
N PHE A 146 17.45 7.98 -7.91
CA PHE A 146 18.20 7.02 -8.72
C PHE A 146 18.97 7.79 -9.80
N GLU A 147 20.26 7.49 -9.97
CA GLU A 147 21.13 8.13 -10.97
C GLU A 147 21.13 7.35 -12.28
#